data_AF-A0A7S4QCB5-F1
#
_entry.id   AF-A0A7S4QCB5-F1
#
_cell.length_a   1.000
_cell.length_b   1.000
_cell.length_c   1.000
_cell.angle_alpha   90.00
_cell.angle_beta   90.00
_cell.angle_gamma   90.00
#
_symmetry.space_group_name_H-M   'P 1'
#
loop_
_entity.id
_entity.type
_entity.pdbx_description
1 polymer ?
#
loop_
_entity_poly.entity_id
_entity_poly.type
_entity_poly.pdbx_seq_one_letter_code
_entity_poly.pdbx_strand_id
1 'polypeptide(L)'
;SSQLCAPHISLPRLMSGLCLGFQAPGLVRGTLAWLCAGFVATVVAQAFVKETPKITKQESRQLALVVVWVSTVCMWLFWAFVYMHQMVPIIYPVHKPIP
;
A
#
# COMPACT_ATOMS: atom_id res chain seq x y z
N SER A 1 -6.98 -29.53 -42.39
CA SER A 1 -5.97 -28.49 -42.64
C SER A 1 -6.27 -27.28 -41.77
N SER A 2 -5.97 -27.35 -40.48
CA SER A 2 -4.81 -26.67 -39.86
C SER A 2 -5.05 -25.17 -39.60
N GLN A 3 -5.81 -24.85 -38.56
CA GLN A 3 -5.79 -23.53 -37.89
C GLN A 3 -5.35 -23.71 -36.45
N LEU A 4 -4.04 -23.89 -36.29
CA LEU A 4 -3.35 -23.90 -35.02
C LEU A 4 -2.13 -22.98 -35.21
N CYS A 5 -2.20 -21.73 -34.76
CA CYS A 5 -1.03 -20.93 -34.39
C CYS A 5 -1.43 -19.57 -33.80
N ALA A 6 -0.84 -19.28 -32.64
CA ALA A 6 -0.76 -18.02 -31.92
C ALA A 6 -2.01 -17.58 -31.12
N PRO A 7 -2.01 -17.72 -29.78
CA PRO A 7 -2.74 -16.76 -28.97
C PRO A 7 -2.12 -15.40 -29.25
N HIS A 8 -2.96 -14.44 -29.61
CA HIS A 8 -2.64 -13.01 -29.69
C HIS A 8 -2.27 -12.50 -28.28
N ILE A 9 -1.10 -12.90 -27.79
CA ILE A 9 -0.49 -12.40 -26.57
C ILE A 9 -0.07 -10.98 -26.92
N SER A 10 -0.88 -10.02 -26.49
CA SER A 10 -0.64 -8.60 -26.66
C SER A 10 0.69 -8.21 -25.99
N LEU A 11 1.77 -8.27 -26.78
CA LEU A 11 3.11 -7.75 -26.49
C LEU A 11 3.13 -6.36 -25.80
N PRO A 12 2.20 -5.41 -26.05
CA PRO A 12 2.18 -4.14 -25.32
C PRO A 12 1.92 -4.25 -23.81
N ARG A 13 1.28 -5.32 -23.30
CA ARG A 13 1.07 -5.49 -21.84
C ARG A 13 2.32 -5.97 -21.11
N LEU A 14 3.18 -6.74 -21.77
CA LEU A 14 4.39 -7.27 -21.16
C LEU A 14 5.44 -6.17 -20.96
N MET A 15 5.53 -5.21 -21.88
CA MET A 15 6.46 -4.07 -21.78
C MET A 15 6.04 -3.03 -20.74
N SER A 16 4.74 -2.90 -20.44
CA SER A 16 4.30 -2.13 -19.27
C SER A 16 4.78 -2.79 -17.96
N GLY A 17 4.84 -4.12 -17.91
CA GLY A 17 5.27 -4.97 -16.78
C GLY A 17 6.62 -4.63 -16.16
N LEU A 18 7.62 -4.34 -16.99
CA LEU A 18 9.04 -4.34 -16.58
C LEU A 18 9.50 -3.01 -15.96
N CYS A 19 8.76 -1.91 -16.15
CA CYS A 19 9.03 -0.60 -15.55
C CYS A 19 7.98 -0.14 -14.53
N LEU A 20 7.05 -1.03 -14.13
CA LEU A 20 5.92 -0.74 -13.22
C LEU A 20 6.30 -0.63 -11.73
N GLY A 21 7.56 -0.89 -11.35
CA GLY A 21 7.94 -1.05 -9.94
C GLY A 21 7.63 0.16 -9.04
N PHE A 22 7.98 1.38 -9.45
CA PHE A 22 7.73 2.59 -8.64
C PHE A 22 6.60 3.48 -9.18
N GLN A 23 6.38 3.44 -10.50
CA GLN A 23 5.40 4.28 -11.20
C GLN A 23 4.08 3.55 -11.50
N ALA A 24 3.85 2.39 -10.89
CA ALA A 24 2.56 1.70 -10.99
C ALA A 24 1.44 2.64 -10.52
N PRO A 25 0.39 2.84 -11.33
CA PRO A 25 -0.71 3.73 -10.97
C PRO A 25 -1.40 3.29 -9.68
N GLY A 26 -1.39 1.99 -9.36
CA GLY A 26 -1.89 1.46 -8.08
C GLY A 26 -1.02 1.84 -6.89
N LEU A 27 0.32 1.78 -7.02
CA LEU A 27 1.23 2.17 -5.95
C LEU A 27 1.14 3.67 -5.67
N VAL A 28 1.13 4.50 -6.72
CA VAL A 28 1.06 5.97 -6.62
C VAL A 28 -0.26 6.44 -5.99
N ARG A 29 -1.38 5.82 -6.37
CA ARG A 29 -2.68 6.14 -5.75
C ARG A 29 -2.73 5.68 -4.29
N GLY A 30 -2.13 4.53 -4.00
CA GLY A 30 -2.03 4.01 -2.64
C GLY A 30 -1.17 4.88 -1.73
N THR A 31 0.01 5.32 -2.18
CA THR A 31 0.85 6.28 -1.43
C THR A 31 0.11 7.57 -1.16
N LEU A 32 -0.59 8.13 -2.14
CA LEU A 32 -1.36 9.36 -1.95
C LEU A 32 -2.48 9.17 -0.91
N ALA A 33 -3.21 8.06 -0.99
CA ALA A 33 -4.27 7.74 -0.03
C ALA A 33 -3.72 7.57 1.40
N TRP A 34 -2.60 6.87 1.56
CA TRP A 34 -1.94 6.70 2.86
C TRP A 34 -1.37 8.01 3.42
N LEU A 35 -0.87 8.90 2.56
CA LEU A 35 -0.42 10.24 2.94
C LEU A 35 -1.59 11.08 3.44
N CYS A 36 -2.73 11.06 2.74
CA CYS A 36 -3.96 11.71 3.21
C CYS A 36 -4.43 11.13 4.55
N ALA A 37 -4.39 9.80 4.73
CA ALA A 37 -4.76 9.15 5.98
C ALA A 37 -3.83 9.58 7.15
N GLY A 38 -2.52 9.66 6.92
CA GLY A 38 -1.55 10.15 7.90
C GLY A 38 -1.80 11.62 8.30
N PHE A 39 -2.20 12.46 7.35
CA PHE A 39 -2.57 13.84 7.63
C PHE A 39 -3.84 13.95 8.48
N VAL A 40 -4.88 13.19 8.14
CA VAL A 40 -6.11 13.12 8.95
C VAL A 40 -5.80 12.60 10.36
N ALA A 41 -5.02 11.53 10.49
CA ALA A 41 -4.60 10.99 11.77
C ALA A 41 -3.79 11.99 12.60
N THR A 42 -3.00 12.84 11.94
CA THR A 42 -2.26 13.93 12.60
C THR A 42 -3.23 14.97 13.19
N VAL A 43 -4.25 15.40 12.44
CA VAL A 43 -5.27 16.33 12.94
C VAL A 43 -6.02 15.75 14.13
N VAL A 44 -6.41 14.48 14.05
CA VAL A 44 -7.09 13.77 15.14
C VAL A 44 -6.18 13.68 16.37
N ALA A 45 -4.92 13.26 16.22
CA ALA A 45 -4.00 13.16 17.34
C ALA A 45 -3.76 14.48 18.06
N GLN A 46 -3.76 15.61 17.33
CA GLN A 46 -3.69 16.95 17.91
C GLN A 46 -4.97 17.33 18.69
N ALA A 47 -6.14 16.93 18.20
CA ALA A 47 -7.42 17.19 18.86
C ALA A 47 -7.59 16.39 20.17
N PHE A 48 -6.94 15.23 20.30
CA PHE A 48 -7.03 14.36 21.47
C PHE A 48 -5.97 14.63 22.56
N VAL A 49 -5.08 15.61 22.38
CA VAL A 49 -4.09 15.99 23.42
C VAL A 49 -4.81 16.61 24.62
N LYS A 50 -4.91 15.85 25.71
CA LYS A 50 -5.41 16.33 27.01
C LYS A 50 -4.25 16.56 27.98
N GLU A 51 -4.35 17.64 28.74
CA GLU A 51 -3.39 17.92 29.81
C GLU A 51 -3.60 16.93 30.95
N THR A 52 -2.55 16.15 31.22
CA THR A 52 -2.52 15.18 32.33
C THR A 52 -1.54 15.75 33.36
N PRO A 53 -1.84 15.72 34.67
CA PRO A 53 -1.12 16.47 35.71
C PRO A 53 0.36 16.10 35.90
N LYS A 54 0.87 15.10 35.16
CA LYS A 54 2.24 14.59 35.26
C LYS A 54 3.09 14.84 34.00
N ILE A 55 2.52 15.35 32.91
CA ILE A 55 3.24 15.51 31.63
C ILE A 55 2.90 16.86 30.97
N THR A 56 3.92 17.54 30.44
CA THR A 56 3.73 18.79 29.70
C THR A 56 3.01 18.51 28.38
N LYS A 57 2.03 19.35 28.02
CA LYS A 57 1.23 19.24 26.79
C LYS A 57 2.08 19.08 25.52
N GLN A 58 3.25 19.72 25.51
CA GLN A 58 4.20 19.70 24.41
C GLN A 58 4.85 18.32 24.20
N GLU A 59 5.20 17.61 25.29
CA GLU A 59 5.82 16.28 25.21
C GLU A 59 4.81 15.24 24.73
N SER A 60 3.59 15.28 25.27
CA SER A 60 2.49 14.41 24.83
C SER A 60 2.16 14.61 23.34
N ARG A 61 2.19 15.86 22.88
CA ARG A 61 1.99 16.22 21.47
C ARG A 61 3.08 15.65 20.55
N GLN A 62 4.35 15.76 20.94
CA GLN A 62 5.45 15.21 20.15
C GLN A 62 5.40 13.69 20.10
N LEU A 63 5.12 13.03 21.22
CA LEU A 63 4.98 11.57 21.26
C LEU A 63 3.84 11.11 20.35
N ALA A 64 2.66 11.76 20.44
CA ALA A 64 1.51 11.43 19.60
C ALA A 64 1.83 11.59 18.09
N LEU A 65 2.54 12.65 17.71
CA LEU A 65 2.97 12.85 16.32
C LEU A 65 3.89 11.72 15.84
N VAL A 66 4.92 11.38 16.63
CA VAL A 66 5.87 10.31 16.26
C VAL A 66 5.13 8.98 16.12
N VAL A 67 4.25 8.63 17.06
CA VAL A 67 3.49 7.37 17.02
C VAL A 67 2.58 7.30 15.78
N VAL A 68 1.87 8.39 15.46
CA VAL A 68 0.99 8.44 14.27
C VAL A 68 1.79 8.27 13.00
N TRP A 69 2.91 8.96 12.84
CA TRP A 69 3.71 8.87 11.63
C TRP A 69 4.41 7.51 11.49
N VAL A 70 4.99 6.98 12.57
CA VAL A 70 5.64 5.66 12.56
C VAL A 70 4.64 4.56 12.23
N SER A 71 3.46 4.57 12.87
CA SER A 71 2.42 3.57 12.59
C SER A 71 1.87 3.68 11.17
N THR A 72 1.61 4.90 10.69
CA THR A 72 1.14 5.13 9.31
C THR A 72 2.15 4.66 8.28
N VAL A 73 3.44 4.99 8.44
CA VAL A 73 4.51 4.56 7.53
C VAL A 73 4.68 3.05 7.58
N CYS A 74 4.69 2.43 8.77
CA CYS A 74 4.83 0.99 8.92
C CYS A 74 3.69 0.24 8.20
N MET A 75 2.45 0.71 8.37
CA MET A 75 1.29 0.06 7.76
C MET A 75 1.17 0.32 6.26
N TRP A 76 1.61 1.49 5.80
CA TRP A 76 1.81 1.77 4.37
C TRP A 76 2.87 0.85 3.73
N LEU A 77 4.02 0.67 4.38
CA LEU A 77 5.09 -0.21 3.89
C LEU A 77 4.63 -1.67 3.81
N PHE A 78 3.92 -2.15 4.83
CA PHE A 78 3.34 -3.50 4.83
C PHE A 78 2.37 -3.69 3.65
N TRP A 79 1.46 -2.74 3.43
CA TRP A 79 0.56 -2.76 2.27
C TRP A 79 1.32 -2.74 0.94
N ALA A 80 2.32 -1.87 0.81
CA ALA A 80 3.11 -1.74 -0.41
C ALA A 80 3.86 -3.04 -0.74
N PHE A 81 4.42 -3.72 0.26
CA PHE A 81 5.10 -5.01 0.06
C PHE A 81 4.14 -6.13 -0.36
N VAL A 82 2.97 -6.24 0.27
CA VAL A 82 1.96 -7.23 -0.13
C VAL A 82 1.46 -6.96 -1.54
N TYR A 83 1.24 -5.70 -1.89
CA TYR A 83 0.83 -5.29 -3.25
C TYR A 83 1.91 -5.64 -4.29
N MET A 84 3.18 -5.37 -4.01
CA MET A 84 4.30 -5.73 -4.88
C MET A 84 4.45 -7.24 -5.05
N HIS A 85 4.28 -8.02 -3.98
CA HIS A 85 4.37 -9.47 -4.02
C HIS A 85 3.30 -10.11 -4.93
N GLN A 86 2.16 -9.45 -5.11
CA GLN A 86 1.06 -9.95 -5.96
C GLN A 86 1.18 -9.55 -7.44
N MET A 87 2.07 -8.63 -7.81
CA MET A 87 2.17 -8.15 -9.20
C MET A 87 2.82 -9.15 -10.17
N VAL A 88 3.57 -10.13 -9.67
CA VAL A 88 4.14 -11.23 -10.48
C VAL A 88 3.92 -12.56 -9.76
N PRO A 89 2.73 -13.16 -9.85
CA PRO A 89 2.46 -14.45 -9.23
C PRO A 89 3.22 -15.56 -9.97
N ILE A 90 4.08 -16.28 -9.25
CA ILE A 90 4.79 -17.47 -9.78
C ILE A 90 3.89 -18.72 -9.69
N ILE A 91 2.90 -18.70 -8.79
CA ILE A 91 1.99 -19.82 -8.52
C ILE A 91 0.56 -19.35 -8.72
N TYR A 92 -0.18 -20.06 -9.56
CA TYR A 92 -1.61 -19.83 -9.78
C TYR A 92 -2.43 -20.86 -8.99
N PRO A 93 -3.55 -20.46 -8.35
CA PRO A 93 -4.40 -21.41 -7.64
C PRO A 93 -5.09 -22.37 -8.61
N VAL A 94 -4.99 -23.68 -8.35
CA VAL A 94 -5.72 -24.73 -9.07
C VAL A 94 -7.02 -25.01 -8.30
N HIS A 95 -8.15 -24.66 -8.90
CA HIS A 95 -9.46 -25.00 -8.36
C HIS A 95 -9.72 -26.49 -8.62
N LYS A 96 -9.82 -27.30 -7.57
CA LYS A 96 -10.32 -28.67 -7.71
C LYS A 96 -11.84 -28.62 -7.69
N PRO A 97 -12.55 -28.97 -8.77
CA PRO A 97 -13.99 -29.19 -8.68
C PRO A 97 -14.25 -30.34 -7.70
N ILE A 98 -15.22 -30.12 -6.82
CA ILE A 98 -15.68 -31.09 -5.82
C ILE A 98 -16.44 -32.21 -6.57
N PRO A 99 -16.17 -33.50 -6.29
CA PRO A 99 -16.80 -34.63 -6.98
C PRO A 99 -18.28 -34.79 -6.63
#